data_AF-G5A726-F1
#
_entry.id   AF-G5A726-F1
#
_cell.length_a   1.000
_cell.length_b   1.000
_cell.length_c   1.000
_cell.angle_alpha   90.00
_cell.angle_beta   90.00
_cell.angle_gamma   90.00
#
_symmetry.space_group_name_H-M   'P 1'
#
loop_
_entity.id
_entity.type
_entity.pdbx_description
1 polymer ?
#
loop_
_entity_poly.entity_id
_entity_poly.type
_entity_poly.pdbx_seq_one_letter_code
_entity_poly.pdbx_strand_id
1 'polypeptide(L)'
;RYHLATLFIVSQRSRREYYESIGAFARIFRTHMKRPLRVDVIMGDAEEAQLNELRDVAECATCPYLMCFFHVMYNVRKRVRHLPDSVRAMVYRGILDMHYTLNQTEFWEVWGRVSQEWQCDRRLHVFLTYFAAQWIHSRFWRWQIYHSPGEYATTNNPCEVFN
;
A
#
# COMPACT_ATOMS: atom_id res chain seq x y z
N ARG A 1 2.39 -15.68 -11.10
CA ARG A 1 3.13 -16.56 -10.15
C ARG A 1 4.18 -15.70 -9.46
N TYR A 2 4.28 -15.77 -8.14
CA TYR A 2 5.28 -15.01 -7.40
C TYR A 2 6.57 -15.80 -7.25
N HIS A 3 7.69 -15.10 -7.32
CA HIS A 3 9.02 -15.65 -7.14
C HIS A 3 9.69 -14.88 -6.02
N LEU A 4 10.03 -15.58 -4.93
CA LEU A 4 10.88 -15.01 -3.89
C LEU A 4 12.26 -14.74 -4.52
N ALA A 5 12.60 -13.46 -4.68
CA ALA A 5 13.85 -13.06 -5.31
C ALA A 5 15.02 -12.99 -4.32
N THR A 6 14.74 -12.60 -3.07
CA THR A 6 15.74 -12.45 -2.01
C THR A 6 15.07 -12.39 -0.64
N LEU A 7 15.81 -12.78 0.40
CA LEU A 7 15.44 -12.63 1.81
C LEU A 7 16.61 -11.95 2.52
N PHE A 8 16.32 -10.89 3.28
CA PHE A 8 17.31 -10.20 4.09
C PHE A 8 17.00 -10.39 5.57
N ILE A 9 18.03 -10.69 6.36
CA ILE A 9 17.96 -10.68 7.82
C ILE A 9 18.77 -9.46 8.25
N VAL A 10 18.08 -8.45 8.76
CA VAL A 10 18.68 -7.19 9.21
C VAL A 10 18.55 -7.07 10.72
N SER A 11 19.53 -6.43 11.34
CA SER A 11 19.54 -6.22 12.79
C SER A 11 18.46 -5.25 13.26
N GLN A 12 18.10 -4.30 12.39
CA GLN A 12 17.13 -3.24 12.63
C GLN A 12 16.50 -2.77 11.31
N ARG A 13 15.29 -2.22 11.37
CA ARG A 13 14.66 -1.51 10.24
C ARG A 13 15.18 -0.08 10.19
N SER A 14 16.34 0.11 9.55
CA SER A 14 16.97 1.44 9.41
C SER A 14 17.34 1.76 7.98
N ARG A 15 17.46 3.04 7.66
CA ARG A 15 17.86 3.56 6.33
C ARG A 15 19.04 2.85 5.71
N ARG A 16 20.08 2.64 6.52
CA ARG A 16 21.29 1.96 6.06
C ARG A 16 21.01 0.51 5.67
N GLU A 17 20.25 -0.20 6.49
CA GLU A 17 19.93 -1.62 6.27
C GLU A 17 19.08 -1.82 5.02
N TYR A 18 18.08 -0.97 4.76
CA TYR A 18 17.29 -1.02 3.52
C TYR A 18 18.13 -0.68 2.28
N TYR A 19 18.93 0.39 2.33
CA TYR A 19 19.81 0.77 1.22
C TYR A 19 20.83 -0.32 0.90
N GLU A 20 21.50 -0.86 1.92
CA GLU A 20 22.51 -1.90 1.75
C GLU A 20 21.88 -3.21 1.23
N SER A 21 20.74 -3.62 1.77
CA SER A 21 20.03 -4.84 1.38
C SER A 21 19.55 -4.77 -0.07
N ILE A 22 18.73 -3.78 -0.41
CA ILE A 22 18.15 -3.66 -1.75
C ILE A 22 19.25 -3.37 -2.78
N GLY A 23 20.22 -2.52 -2.43
CA GLY A 23 21.38 -2.26 -3.27
C GLY A 23 22.23 -3.51 -3.50
N ALA A 24 22.40 -4.38 -2.50
CA ALA A 24 23.09 -5.66 -2.66
C ALA A 24 22.36 -6.57 -3.65
N PHE A 25 21.04 -6.68 -3.53
CA PHE A 25 20.25 -7.45 -4.49
C PHE A 25 20.34 -6.88 -5.91
N ALA A 26 20.25 -5.56 -6.09
CA ALA A 26 20.42 -4.95 -7.41
C ALA A 26 21.80 -5.26 -8.02
N ARG A 27 22.87 -5.22 -7.22
CA ARG A 27 24.24 -5.60 -7.66
C ARG A 27 24.35 -7.08 -8.03
N ILE A 28 23.79 -7.98 -7.22
CA ILE A 28 23.76 -9.42 -7.48
C ILE A 28 22.99 -9.69 -8.79
N PHE A 29 21.78 -9.12 -8.91
CA PHE A 29 20.96 -9.25 -10.10
C PHE A 29 21.72 -8.79 -11.35
N ARG A 30 22.36 -7.62 -11.31
CA ARG A 30 23.16 -7.10 -12.42
C ARG A 30 24.32 -8.03 -12.78
N THR A 31 25.00 -8.59 -11.79
CA THR A 31 26.13 -9.48 -11.99
C THR A 31 25.73 -10.79 -12.68
N HIS A 32 24.60 -11.37 -12.30
CA HIS A 32 24.12 -12.66 -12.84
C HIS A 32 23.31 -12.50 -14.13
N MET A 33 22.39 -11.54 -14.18
CA MET A 33 21.50 -11.33 -15.32
C MET A 33 22.13 -10.48 -16.44
N LYS A 34 23.32 -9.90 -16.20
CA LYS A 34 24.05 -9.04 -17.13
C LYS A 34 23.25 -7.82 -17.61
N ARG A 35 22.28 -7.37 -16.80
CA ARG A 35 21.43 -6.20 -17.04
C ARG A 35 21.00 -5.56 -15.72
N PRO A 36 20.73 -4.25 -15.68
CA PRO A 36 20.25 -3.60 -14.46
C PRO A 36 18.89 -4.17 -14.03
N LEU A 37 18.63 -4.16 -12.73
CA LEU A 37 17.31 -4.45 -12.19
C LEU A 37 16.35 -3.35 -12.66
N ARG A 38 15.23 -3.75 -13.25
CA ARG A 38 14.14 -2.84 -13.60
C ARG A 38 12.99 -3.09 -12.65
N VAL A 39 12.57 -2.05 -11.94
CA VAL A 39 11.42 -2.08 -11.03
C VAL A 39 10.35 -1.18 -11.63
N ASP A 40 9.20 -1.77 -11.98
CA ASP A 40 8.09 -1.00 -12.55
C ASP A 40 7.22 -0.36 -11.46
N VAL A 41 7.01 -1.08 -10.35
CA VAL A 41 6.25 -0.64 -9.18
C VAL A 41 6.85 -1.24 -7.92
N ILE A 42 6.65 -0.57 -6.79
CA ILE A 42 7.02 -1.08 -5.46
C ILE A 42 5.75 -1.18 -4.63
N MET A 43 5.51 -2.32 -3.99
CA MET A 43 4.41 -2.48 -3.04
C MET A 43 4.95 -2.69 -1.64
N GLY A 44 4.44 -1.94 -0.67
CA GLY A 44 4.86 -2.07 0.73
C GLY A 44 3.75 -1.68 1.72
N ASP A 45 4.14 -1.47 2.98
CA ASP A 45 3.27 -1.08 4.07
C ASP A 45 3.10 0.47 4.14
N ALA A 46 2.45 0.98 5.18
CA ALA A 46 2.29 2.43 5.37
C ALA A 46 3.39 3.02 6.25
N GLU A 47 4.66 2.70 5.94
CA GLU A 47 5.83 3.17 6.69
C GLU A 47 6.63 4.21 5.88
N GLU A 48 6.72 5.44 6.40
CA GLU A 48 7.44 6.52 5.72
C GLU A 48 8.94 6.26 5.62
N ALA A 49 9.54 5.63 6.64
CA ALA A 49 10.95 5.27 6.63
C ALA A 49 11.26 4.37 5.43
N GLN A 50 10.54 3.24 5.30
CA GLN A 50 10.69 2.33 4.17
C GLN A 50 10.57 3.04 2.82
N LEU A 51 9.53 3.86 2.64
CA LEU A 51 9.30 4.57 1.37
C LEU A 51 10.42 5.59 1.07
N ASN A 52 10.90 6.33 2.06
CA ASN A 52 11.97 7.30 1.86
C ASN A 52 13.29 6.61 1.51
N GLU A 53 13.57 5.47 2.12
CA GLU A 53 14.81 4.73 1.94
C GLU A 53 14.85 4.00 0.61
N LEU A 54 13.71 3.45 0.17
CA LEU A 54 13.55 2.92 -1.19
C LEU A 54 13.87 3.97 -2.26
N ARG A 55 13.62 5.25 -1.99
CA ARG A 55 13.93 6.32 -2.96
C ARG A 55 15.42 6.63 -3.08
N ASP A 56 16.23 6.23 -2.11
CA ASP A 56 17.69 6.37 -2.17
C ASP A 56 18.33 5.30 -3.07
N VAL A 57 17.61 4.22 -3.39
CA VAL A 57 18.07 3.19 -4.31
C VAL A 57 17.74 3.62 -5.74
N ALA A 58 18.76 3.72 -6.59
CA ALA A 58 18.62 4.26 -7.95
C ALA A 58 17.56 3.53 -8.79
N GLU A 59 17.48 2.20 -8.66
CA GLU A 59 16.51 1.35 -9.35
C GLU A 59 15.07 1.54 -8.86
N CYS A 60 14.87 2.21 -7.72
CA CYS A 60 13.58 2.41 -7.05
C CYS A 60 13.16 3.89 -6.95
N ALA A 61 14.08 4.83 -7.19
CA ALA A 61 13.92 6.25 -6.91
C ALA A 61 12.68 6.90 -7.53
N THR A 62 12.30 6.47 -8.74
CA THR A 62 11.19 7.03 -9.51
C THR A 62 9.98 6.09 -9.60
N CYS A 63 10.07 4.90 -9.02
CA CYS A 63 9.00 3.91 -9.11
C CYS A 63 7.75 4.37 -8.35
N PRO A 64 6.54 4.18 -8.92
CA PRO A 64 5.32 4.31 -8.16
C PRO A 64 5.33 3.38 -6.95
N TYR A 65 5.03 3.95 -5.78
CA TYR A 65 4.75 3.18 -4.58
C TYR A 65 3.27 2.86 -4.52
N LEU A 66 2.96 1.57 -4.48
CA LEU A 66 1.65 0.98 -4.29
C LEU A 66 1.49 0.60 -2.82
N MET A 67 0.37 1.00 -2.25
CA MET A 67 0.01 0.68 -0.89
C MET A 67 -0.70 -0.68 -0.88
N CYS A 68 -0.13 -1.66 -0.18
CA CYS A 68 -0.73 -2.97 -0.02
C CYS A 68 -2.14 -2.89 0.61
N PHE A 69 -3.15 -3.39 -0.10
CA PHE A 69 -4.55 -3.30 0.34
C PHE A 69 -4.81 -4.05 1.66
N PHE A 70 -4.14 -5.18 1.88
CA PHE A 70 -4.17 -5.88 3.17
C PHE A 70 -3.79 -4.96 4.33
N HIS A 71 -2.72 -4.17 4.18
CA HIS A 71 -2.27 -3.24 5.20
C HIS A 71 -3.23 -2.07 5.42
N VAL A 72 -3.93 -1.60 4.38
CA VAL A 72 -5.03 -0.64 4.52
C VAL A 72 -6.12 -1.25 5.41
N MET A 73 -6.61 -2.45 5.06
CA MET A 73 -7.69 -3.12 5.79
C MET A 73 -7.29 -3.48 7.24
N TYR A 74 -6.05 -3.90 7.46
CA TYR A 74 -5.50 -4.17 8.79
C TYR A 74 -5.49 -2.90 9.66
N ASN A 75 -5.02 -1.78 9.12
CA ASN A 75 -5.00 -0.49 9.81
C ASN A 75 -6.41 0.06 10.08
N VAL A 76 -7.33 -0.11 9.13
CA VAL A 76 -8.74 0.26 9.28
C VAL A 76 -9.37 -0.57 10.38
N ARG A 77 -9.21 -1.91 10.36
CA ARG A 77 -9.77 -2.82 11.37
C ARG A 77 -9.37 -2.42 12.78
N LYS A 78 -8.10 -2.06 13.01
CA LYS A 78 -7.63 -1.57 14.33
C LYS A 78 -8.38 -0.34 14.79
N ARG A 79 -8.68 0.57 13.87
CA ARG A 79 -9.29 1.87 14.18
C ARG A 79 -10.79 1.79 14.39
N VAL A 80 -11.50 0.97 13.63
CA VAL A 80 -12.97 0.82 13.75
C VAL A 80 -13.41 -0.30 14.70
N ARG A 81 -12.48 -1.04 15.33
CA ARG A 81 -12.80 -2.21 16.19
C ARG A 81 -13.79 -1.93 17.33
N HIS A 82 -13.84 -0.69 17.81
CA HIS A 82 -14.67 -0.26 18.93
C HIS A 82 -16.09 0.15 18.48
N LEU A 83 -16.33 0.23 17.18
CA LEU A 83 -17.62 0.62 16.61
C LEU A 83 -18.55 -0.60 16.48
N PRO A 84 -19.87 -0.39 16.47
CA PRO A 84 -20.84 -1.45 16.22
C PRO A 84 -20.60 -2.13 14.86
N ASP A 85 -20.96 -3.42 14.77
CA ASP A 85 -20.73 -4.22 13.55
C ASP A 85 -21.39 -3.62 12.31
N SER A 86 -22.58 -3.02 12.44
CA SER A 86 -23.27 -2.35 11.34
C SER A 86 -22.46 -1.17 10.78
N VAL A 87 -21.82 -0.39 11.64
CA VAL A 87 -20.96 0.74 11.25
C VAL A 87 -19.66 0.24 10.63
N ARG A 88 -19.07 -0.82 11.18
CA ARG A 88 -17.87 -1.46 10.61
C ARG A 88 -18.14 -2.02 9.22
N ALA A 89 -19.28 -2.66 9.01
CA ALA A 89 -19.70 -3.18 7.72
C ALA A 89 -19.85 -2.05 6.68
N MET A 90 -20.44 -0.93 7.06
CA MET A 90 -20.54 0.27 6.21
C MET A 90 -19.15 0.79 5.79
N VAL A 91 -18.21 0.88 6.74
CA VAL A 91 -16.82 1.28 6.45
C VAL A 91 -16.14 0.31 5.48
N TYR A 92 -16.21 -1.00 5.75
CA TYR A 92 -15.57 -1.99 4.89
C TYR A 92 -16.17 -2.01 3.48
N ARG A 93 -17.48 -1.92 3.35
CA ARG A 93 -18.16 -1.81 2.06
C ARG A 93 -17.67 -0.60 1.29
N GLY A 94 -17.64 0.58 1.90
CA GLY A 94 -17.16 1.80 1.23
C GLY A 94 -15.70 1.68 0.76
N ILE A 95 -14.84 1.04 1.55
CA ILE A 95 -13.44 0.81 1.17
C ILE A 95 -13.32 -0.20 0.03
N LEU A 96 -14.11 -1.27 0.05
CA LEU A 96 -14.13 -2.24 -1.05
C LEU A 96 -14.66 -1.61 -2.35
N ASP A 97 -15.73 -0.82 -2.28
CA ASP A 97 -16.25 -0.06 -3.43
C ASP A 97 -15.13 0.81 -4.03
N MET A 98 -14.39 1.54 -3.20
CA MET A 98 -13.26 2.36 -3.65
C MET A 98 -12.10 1.53 -4.22
N HIS A 99 -11.76 0.41 -3.58
CA HIS A 99 -10.65 -0.45 -4.00
C HIS A 99 -10.88 -1.01 -5.41
N TYR A 100 -12.09 -1.45 -5.70
CA TYR A 100 -12.47 -2.12 -6.95
C TYR A 100 -12.84 -1.18 -8.09
N THR A 101 -12.70 0.14 -7.91
CA THR A 101 -12.85 1.10 -9.02
C THR A 101 -11.83 0.81 -10.13
N LEU A 102 -12.17 1.15 -11.37
CA LEU A 102 -11.38 0.82 -12.56
C LEU A 102 -10.59 2.02 -13.10
N ASN A 103 -10.86 3.23 -12.60
CA ASN A 103 -10.14 4.43 -12.98
C ASN A 103 -10.30 5.53 -11.93
N GLN A 104 -9.52 6.60 -12.09
CA GLN A 104 -9.47 7.72 -11.16
C GLN A 104 -10.78 8.52 -11.10
N THR A 105 -11.53 8.63 -12.21
CA THR A 105 -12.81 9.35 -12.23
C THR A 105 -13.83 8.62 -11.36
N GLU A 106 -14.00 7.32 -11.60
CA GLU A 106 -14.88 6.45 -10.82
C GLU A 106 -14.49 6.46 -9.33
N PHE A 107 -13.19 6.42 -9.02
CA PHE A 107 -12.71 6.51 -7.65
C PHE A 107 -13.19 7.77 -6.93
N TRP A 108 -13.11 8.95 -7.57
CA TRP A 108 -13.54 10.19 -6.93
C TRP A 108 -15.06 10.29 -6.76
N GLU A 109 -15.83 9.72 -7.69
CA GLU A 109 -17.29 9.60 -7.56
C GLU A 109 -17.67 8.71 -6.38
N VAL A 110 -17.02 7.54 -6.26
CA VAL A 110 -17.23 6.61 -5.14
C VAL A 110 -16.79 7.24 -3.82
N TRP A 111 -15.63 7.91 -3.77
CA TRP A 111 -15.16 8.63 -2.58
C TRP A 111 -16.15 9.70 -2.15
N GLY A 112 -16.70 10.50 -3.08
CA GLY A 112 -17.70 11.52 -2.78
C GLY A 112 -18.94 10.92 -2.10
N ARG A 113 -19.48 9.82 -2.65
CA ARG A 113 -20.62 9.10 -2.05
C ARG A 113 -20.29 8.50 -0.68
N VAL A 114 -19.17 7.80 -0.57
CA VAL A 114 -18.75 7.08 0.65
C VAL A 114 -18.41 8.07 1.78
N SER A 115 -17.67 9.13 1.48
CA SER A 115 -17.32 10.15 2.48
C SER A 115 -18.56 10.88 2.99
N GLN A 116 -19.56 11.14 2.14
CA GLN A 116 -20.84 11.71 2.57
C GLN A 116 -21.63 10.74 3.46
N GLU A 117 -21.68 9.45 3.12
CA GLU A 117 -22.32 8.43 3.97
C GLU A 117 -21.65 8.39 5.35
N TRP A 118 -20.32 8.37 5.40
CA TRP A 118 -19.57 8.37 6.65
C TRP A 118 -19.74 9.67 7.45
N GLN A 119 -19.86 10.82 6.77
CA GLN A 119 -20.08 12.12 7.41
C GLN A 119 -21.43 12.22 8.13
N CYS A 120 -22.46 11.48 7.68
CA CYS A 120 -23.77 11.44 8.32
C CYS A 120 -23.75 10.70 9.67
N ASP A 121 -22.77 9.82 9.90
CA ASP A 121 -22.61 9.11 11.17
C ASP A 121 -21.54 9.80 12.05
N ARG A 122 -21.97 10.45 13.13
CA ARG A 122 -21.07 11.15 14.07
C ARG A 122 -19.98 10.24 14.63
N ARG A 123 -20.19 8.93 14.72
CA ARG A 123 -19.20 7.96 15.20
C ARG A 123 -18.02 7.82 14.25
N LEU A 124 -18.20 8.18 12.98
CA LEU A 124 -17.20 8.07 11.92
C LEU A 124 -16.45 9.37 11.65
N HIS A 125 -16.77 10.51 12.27
CA HIS A 125 -16.11 11.79 11.98
C HIS A 125 -14.59 11.73 12.16
N VAL A 126 -14.13 11.23 13.30
CA VAL A 126 -12.69 11.07 13.58
C VAL A 126 -12.06 10.06 12.61
N PHE A 127 -12.77 8.98 12.30
CA PHE A 127 -12.29 7.98 11.33
C PHE A 127 -12.18 8.56 9.92
N LEU A 128 -13.15 9.36 9.48
CA LEU A 128 -13.17 10.01 8.17
C LEU A 128 -12.00 10.98 8.03
N THR A 129 -11.73 11.82 9.03
CA THR A 129 -10.56 12.70 9.04
C THR A 129 -9.26 11.90 8.92
N TYR A 130 -9.13 10.83 9.72
CA TYR A 130 -7.99 9.92 9.62
C TYR A 130 -7.87 9.30 8.23
N PHE A 131 -8.97 8.77 7.69
CA PHE A 131 -8.97 8.00 6.45
C PHE A 131 -8.61 8.90 5.26
N ALA A 132 -9.19 10.11 5.21
CA ALA A 132 -8.84 11.11 4.20
C ALA A 132 -7.36 11.47 4.27
N ALA A 133 -6.85 11.78 5.47
CA ALA A 133 -5.45 12.15 5.65
C ALA A 133 -4.49 11.01 5.24
N GLN A 134 -4.76 9.78 5.69
CA GLN A 134 -3.83 8.66 5.51
C GLN A 134 -3.96 7.98 4.15
N TRP A 135 -5.17 7.79 3.62
CA TRP A 135 -5.41 6.90 2.47
C TRP A 135 -5.86 7.63 1.21
N ILE A 136 -6.21 8.91 1.29
CA ILE A 136 -6.63 9.72 0.14
C ILE A 136 -5.57 10.77 -0.20
N HIS A 137 -5.06 11.49 0.80
CA HIS A 137 -4.17 12.65 0.59
C HIS A 137 -2.68 12.38 0.89
N SER A 138 -2.33 11.25 1.51
CA SER A 138 -0.93 10.92 1.79
C SER A 138 -0.22 10.30 0.57
N ARG A 139 1.07 10.00 0.71
CA ARG A 139 1.87 9.26 -0.29
C ARG A 139 1.44 7.79 -0.44
N PHE A 140 0.63 7.27 0.47
CA PHE A 140 0.14 5.89 0.52
C PHE A 140 -1.25 5.72 -0.12
N TRP A 141 -1.66 6.67 -0.97
CA TRP A 141 -3.01 6.70 -1.54
C TRP A 141 -3.28 5.64 -2.63
N ARG A 142 -2.23 5.04 -3.22
CA ARG A 142 -2.34 4.10 -4.34
C ARG A 142 -2.61 2.67 -3.88
N TRP A 143 -3.82 2.39 -3.43
CA TRP A 143 -4.26 1.05 -3.00
C TRP A 143 -5.43 0.52 -3.83
N GLN A 144 -5.89 1.26 -4.84
CA GLN A 144 -6.97 0.86 -5.75
C GLN A 144 -6.44 -0.11 -6.82
N ILE A 145 -7.30 -1.02 -7.31
CA ILE A 145 -6.88 -2.06 -8.24
C ILE A 145 -6.34 -1.51 -9.55
N TYR A 146 -6.85 -0.38 -10.03
CA TYR A 146 -6.45 0.22 -11.30
C TYR A 146 -5.02 0.79 -11.30
N HIS A 147 -4.36 0.88 -10.14
CA HIS A 147 -2.93 1.21 -10.06
C HIS A 147 -2.02 0.00 -10.20
N SER A 148 -2.52 -1.20 -9.92
CA SER A 148 -1.74 -2.43 -10.04
C SER A 148 -1.71 -2.84 -11.51
N PRO A 149 -0.53 -3.17 -12.08
CA PRO A 149 -0.49 -3.71 -13.43
C PRO A 149 -1.30 -5.02 -13.51
N GLY A 150 -1.83 -5.34 -14.69
CA GLY A 150 -2.53 -6.61 -14.91
C GLY A 150 -1.65 -7.81 -14.54
N GLU A 151 -2.27 -8.87 -14.01
CA GLU A 151 -1.61 -10.11 -13.55
C GLU A 151 -0.86 -10.04 -12.20
N TYR A 152 -0.84 -8.88 -11.55
CA TYR A 152 -0.32 -8.71 -10.19
C TYR A 152 -1.46 -8.81 -9.16
N ALA A 153 -1.13 -9.23 -7.93
CA ALA A 153 -2.12 -9.30 -6.86
C ALA A 153 -2.51 -7.90 -6.43
N THR A 154 -3.81 -7.73 -6.26
CA THR A 154 -4.44 -6.45 -5.95
C THR A 154 -4.83 -6.35 -4.47
N THR A 155 -4.98 -7.49 -3.78
CA THR A 155 -5.48 -7.54 -2.41
C THR A 155 -4.40 -7.86 -1.37
N ASN A 156 -3.42 -8.70 -1.71
CA ASN A 156 -2.33 -9.09 -0.83
C ASN A 156 -0.97 -8.92 -1.52
N ASN A 157 0.01 -8.39 -0.79
CA ASN A 157 1.41 -8.55 -1.17
C ASN A 157 1.77 -10.04 -0.94
N PRO A 158 2.47 -10.71 -1.86
CA PRO A 158 3.01 -12.06 -1.64
C PRO A 158 3.77 -12.21 -0.32
N CYS A 159 4.40 -11.13 0.14
CA CYS A 159 5.13 -11.13 1.40
C CYS A 159 4.20 -11.43 2.61
N GLU A 160 2.89 -11.18 2.52
CA GLU A 160 1.97 -11.43 3.62
C GLU A 160 1.79 -12.91 3.94
N VAL A 161 2.11 -13.84 3.03
CA VAL A 161 2.06 -15.28 3.36
C VAL A 161 3.20 -15.72 4.28
N PHE A 162 4.19 -14.84 4.51
CA PHE A 162 5.31 -15.08 5.42
C PHE A 162 5.15 -14.36 6.77
N ASN A 163 4.07 -13.59 6.96
CA ASN A 163 3.75 -12.85 8.19
C ASN A 163 2.65 -13.55 9.00
#